data_AF-A0A392RD62-F1
#
_entry.id   AF-A0A392RD62-F1
#
_cell.length_a   1.000
_cell.length_b   1.000
_cell.length_c   1.000
_cell.angle_alpha   90.00
_cell.angle_beta   90.00
_cell.angle_gamma   90.00
#
_symmetry.space_group_name_H-M   'P 1'
#
loop_
_entity.id
_entity.type
_entity.pdbx_description
1 polymer ?
#
loop_
_entity_poly.entity_id
_entity_poly.type
_entity_poly.pdbx_seq_one_letter_code
_entity_poly.pdbx_strand_id
1 'polypeptide(L)'
;TPKYSLKPLVPRLSELLGTEVKIAGDSIGEEVEKLVAQTPEGGVLLLENVRFYKEEEKNDPEFAKKLASLADLYVNDAFGTAHRAHASTEGVAKYLKPSVAGFLMQK
;
A
#
# COMPACT_ATOMS: atom_id res chain seq x y z
N THR A 1 -12.52 15.06 -4.72
CA THR A 1 -12.40 13.84 -3.90
C THR A 1 -11.41 13.98 -2.74
N PRO A 2 -11.45 15.04 -1.90
CA PRO A 2 -10.56 15.14 -0.73
C PRO A 2 -11.06 14.37 0.51
N LYS A 3 -12.37 14.07 0.59
CA LYS A 3 -12.99 13.44 1.76
C LYS A 3 -12.38 12.09 2.16
N TYR A 4 -11.90 11.32 1.19
CA TYR A 4 -11.39 9.95 1.39
C TYR A 4 -9.87 9.84 1.21
N SER A 5 -9.17 10.98 1.12
CA SER A 5 -7.70 10.98 1.12
C SER A 5 -7.20 10.51 2.48
N LEU A 6 -6.05 9.84 2.47
CA LEU A 6 -5.36 9.34 3.65
C LEU A 6 -4.42 10.39 4.27
N LYS A 7 -4.29 11.58 3.65
CA LYS A 7 -3.51 12.70 4.20
C LYS A 7 -3.79 13.02 5.67
N PRO A 8 -5.05 13.01 6.16
CA PRO A 8 -5.32 13.26 7.59
C PRO A 8 -4.73 12.21 8.54
N LEU A 9 -4.34 11.02 8.05
CA LEU A 9 -3.75 9.96 8.88
C LEU A 9 -2.26 10.19 9.16
N VAL A 10 -1.58 10.95 8.32
CA VAL A 10 -0.12 11.14 8.37
C VAL A 10 0.38 11.64 9.73
N PRO A 11 -0.22 12.68 10.35
CA PRO A 11 0.26 13.16 11.65
C PRO A 11 0.15 12.08 12.73
N ARG A 12 -0.99 11.37 12.79
CA ARG A 12 -1.23 10.34 13.81
C ARG A 12 -0.34 9.12 13.61
N LEU A 13 -0.13 8.70 12.36
CA LEU A 13 0.74 7.56 12.06
C LEU A 13 2.20 7.88 12.39
N SER A 14 2.65 9.11 12.09
CA SER A 14 4.02 9.54 12.41
C SER A 14 4.27 9.58 13.91
N GLU A 15 3.31 10.10 14.69
CA GLU A 15 3.36 10.10 16.16
C GLU A 15 3.47 8.68 16.73
N LEU A 16 2.62 7.75 16.25
CA LEU A 16 2.59 6.38 16.73
C LEU A 16 3.83 5.56 16.37
N LEU A 17 4.42 5.83 15.20
CA LEU A 17 5.62 5.12 14.73
C LEU A 17 6.92 5.76 15.25
N GLY A 18 6.87 7.01 15.74
CA GLY A 18 8.08 7.76 16.13
C GLY A 18 8.99 8.14 14.96
N THR A 19 8.48 8.04 13.73
CA THR A 19 9.18 8.30 12.47
C THR A 19 8.30 9.17 11.57
N GLU A 20 8.92 10.06 10.79
CA GLU A 20 8.21 10.85 9.79
C GLU A 20 7.57 9.93 8.73
N VAL A 21 6.25 10.00 8.59
CA VAL A 21 5.52 9.37 7.49
C VAL A 21 5.36 10.37 6.37
N LYS A 22 5.86 10.03 5.18
CA LYS A 22 5.55 10.77 3.95
C LYS A 22 4.30 10.19 3.31
N ILE A 23 3.56 11.01 2.57
CA ILE A 23 2.42 10.55 1.79
C ILE A 23 2.63 10.83 0.31
N ALA A 24 2.40 9.82 -0.52
CA ALA A 24 2.40 9.97 -1.97
C ALA A 24 1.09 10.64 -2.44
N GLY A 25 1.16 11.41 -3.53
CA GLY A 25 -0.03 12.04 -4.11
C GLY A 25 -1.03 11.06 -4.75
N ASP A 26 -0.61 9.80 -4.92
CA ASP A 26 -1.34 8.73 -5.57
C ASP A 26 -0.87 7.36 -5.01
N SER A 27 -1.43 6.26 -5.50
CA SER A 27 -1.03 4.88 -5.16
C SER A 27 -0.16 4.21 -6.23
N ILE A 28 -0.11 4.75 -7.44
CA ILE A 28 0.70 4.27 -8.57
C ILE A 28 1.20 5.45 -9.42
N GLY A 29 2.15 5.18 -10.33
CA GLY A 29 2.65 6.14 -11.31
C GLY A 29 4.07 6.63 -11.01
N GLU A 30 4.68 7.33 -11.98
CA GLU A 30 6.11 7.68 -11.94
C GLU A 30 6.51 8.48 -10.71
N GLU A 31 5.67 9.40 -10.24
CA GLU A 31 5.96 10.19 -9.03
C GLU A 31 5.94 9.32 -7.77
N VAL A 32 5.07 8.30 -7.71
CA VAL A 32 5.05 7.33 -6.61
C VAL A 32 6.30 6.48 -6.64
N GLU A 33 6.69 5.98 -7.82
CA GLU A 33 7.93 5.20 -8.01
C GLU A 33 9.16 5.97 -7.55
N LYS A 34 9.26 7.26 -7.91
CA LYS A 34 10.34 8.14 -7.44
C LYS A 34 10.35 8.30 -5.92
N LEU A 35 9.18 8.51 -5.31
CA LEU A 35 9.07 8.66 -3.86
C LEU A 35 9.45 7.38 -3.12
N VAL A 36 9.05 6.22 -3.63
CA VAL A 36 9.45 4.91 -3.11
C VAL A 36 10.97 4.76 -3.19
N ALA A 37 11.57 5.03 -4.35
CA ALA A 37 13.02 4.94 -4.54
C ALA A 37 13.84 5.92 -3.67
N GLN A 38 13.25 7.05 -3.28
CA GLN A 38 13.86 8.04 -2.38
C GLN A 38 13.58 7.77 -0.90
N THR A 39 12.74 6.79 -0.57
CA THR A 39 12.43 6.46 0.82
C THR A 39 13.64 5.73 1.43
N PRO A 40 14.29 6.30 2.45
CA PRO A 40 15.47 5.68 3.05
C PRO A 40 15.08 4.43 3.84
N GLU A 41 16.08 3.61 4.17
CA GLU A 41 15.89 2.49 5.10
C GLU A 41 15.32 2.99 6.44
N GLY A 42 14.28 2.30 6.93
CA GLY A 42 13.52 2.72 8.11
C GLY A 42 12.52 3.87 7.86
N GLY A 43 12.48 4.43 6.65
CA GLY A 43 11.48 5.41 6.23
C GLY A 43 10.11 4.79 5.98
N VAL A 44 9.06 5.59 6.13
CA VAL A 44 7.67 5.16 5.92
C VAL A 44 6.99 6.04 4.88
N LEU A 45 6.52 5.42 3.80
CA LEU A 45 5.72 6.06 2.76
C LEU A 45 4.30 5.50 2.76
N LEU A 46 3.32 6.36 3.00
CA LEU A 46 1.91 6.06 2.86
C LEU A 46 1.47 6.35 1.41
N LEU A 47 0.98 5.33 0.72
CA LEU A 47 0.33 5.53 -0.57
C LEU A 47 -1.06 6.14 -0.38
N GLU A 48 -1.57 6.82 -1.41
CA GLU A 48 -2.93 7.36 -1.37
C GLU A 48 -3.97 6.23 -1.44
N ASN A 49 -5.24 6.53 -1.18
CA ASN A 49 -6.31 5.55 -1.11
C ASN A 49 -6.43 4.68 -2.39
N VAL A 50 -6.06 3.40 -2.30
CA VAL A 50 -6.08 2.44 -3.43
C VAL A 50 -7.45 2.30 -4.08
N ARG A 51 -8.55 2.56 -3.35
CA ARG A 51 -9.93 2.53 -3.90
C ARG A 51 -10.32 3.77 -4.70
N PHE A 52 -9.40 4.71 -4.88
CA PHE A 52 -9.53 5.72 -5.94
C PHE A 52 -9.47 5.09 -7.34
N TYR A 53 -8.86 3.91 -7.45
CA TYR A 53 -8.90 3.05 -8.62
C TYR A 53 -10.03 2.03 -8.45
N LYS A 54 -10.94 1.97 -9.43
CA LYS A 54 -12.01 0.95 -9.45
C LYS A 54 -11.46 -0.45 -9.69
N GLU A 55 -10.26 -0.50 -10.25
CA GLU A 55 -9.43 -1.66 -10.54
C GLU A 55 -9.08 -2.44 -9.25
N GLU A 56 -8.95 -1.75 -8.12
CA GLU A 56 -8.68 -2.37 -6.81
C GLU A 56 -9.74 -3.41 -6.45
N GLU A 57 -11.02 -3.03 -6.46
CA GLU A 57 -12.13 -3.92 -6.09
C GLU A 57 -12.41 -5.01 -7.14
N LYS A 58 -11.90 -4.82 -8.36
CA LYS A 58 -12.01 -5.81 -9.46
C LYS A 58 -10.87 -6.81 -9.46
N ASN A 59 -9.88 -6.65 -8.58
CA ASN A 59 -8.64 -7.42 -8.60
C ASN A 59 -7.95 -7.38 -9.97
N ASP A 60 -7.87 -6.19 -10.56
CA ASP A 60 -7.31 -6.03 -11.89
C ASP A 60 -5.82 -6.42 -11.91
N PRO A 61 -5.39 -7.34 -12.80
CA PRO A 61 -4.02 -7.82 -12.84
C PRO A 61 -2.98 -6.72 -13.15
N GLU A 62 -3.32 -5.74 -13.98
CA GLU A 62 -2.40 -4.65 -14.35
C GLU A 62 -2.24 -3.66 -13.20
N PHE A 63 -3.32 -3.36 -12.49
CA PHE A 63 -3.26 -2.55 -11.27
C PHE A 63 -2.45 -3.25 -10.17
N ALA A 64 -2.68 -4.54 -9.94
CA ALA A 64 -1.88 -5.34 -9.00
C ALA A 64 -0.39 -5.37 -9.37
N LYS A 65 -0.06 -5.45 -10.67
CA LYS A 65 1.32 -5.42 -11.15
C LYS A 65 2.01 -4.06 -10.93
N LYS A 66 1.28 -2.96 -11.11
CA LYS A 66 1.78 -1.60 -10.80
C LYS A 66 2.02 -1.38 -9.31
N LEU A 67 1.18 -1.94 -8.45
CA LEU A 67 1.43 -1.92 -7.00
C LEU A 67 2.64 -2.79 -6.66
N ALA A 68 2.74 -3.97 -7.26
CA ALA A 68 3.85 -4.89 -7.04
C ALA A 68 5.20 -4.32 -7.49
N SER A 69 5.25 -3.52 -8.55
CA SER A 69 6.52 -2.92 -9.01
C SER A 69 7.13 -1.91 -8.03
N LEU A 70 6.41 -1.51 -6.99
CA LEU A 70 6.89 -0.60 -5.95
C LEU A 70 7.63 -1.30 -4.80
N ALA A 71 7.70 -2.64 -4.79
CA ALA A 71 8.24 -3.37 -3.64
C ALA A 71 8.95 -4.66 -4.06
N ASP A 72 9.74 -5.21 -3.15
CA ASP A 72 10.40 -6.51 -3.31
C ASP A 72 9.65 -7.65 -2.61
N LEU A 73 8.88 -7.32 -1.56
CA LEU A 73 8.20 -8.28 -0.68
C LEU A 73 6.80 -7.77 -0.33
N TYR A 74 5.87 -8.71 -0.16
CA TYR A 74 4.51 -8.39 0.29
C TYR A 74 4.23 -8.89 1.71
N VAL A 75 3.68 -8.01 2.55
CA VAL A 75 3.15 -8.35 3.88
C VAL A 75 1.67 -8.00 3.91
N ASN A 76 0.80 -8.98 4.17
CA ASN A 76 -0.61 -8.72 4.41
C ASN A 76 -0.91 -8.69 5.91
N ASP A 77 -1.19 -7.50 6.43
CA ASP A 77 -1.58 -7.28 7.83
C ASP A 77 -3.04 -6.79 7.98
N ALA A 78 -3.86 -6.96 6.94
CA ALA A 78 -5.23 -6.45 6.86
C ALA A 78 -6.28 -7.58 6.82
N PHE A 79 -6.47 -8.30 7.95
CA PHE A 79 -7.42 -9.42 8.05
C PHE A 79 -8.84 -9.03 7.59
N GLY A 80 -9.29 -7.84 7.96
CA GLY A 80 -10.63 -7.34 7.63
C GLY A 80 -10.92 -7.23 6.13
N THR A 81 -9.91 -7.17 5.27
CA THR A 81 -10.07 -7.12 3.80
C THR A 81 -9.63 -8.40 3.10
N ALA A 82 -8.97 -9.34 3.80
CA ALA A 82 -8.45 -10.57 3.21
C ALA A 82 -9.53 -11.53 2.67
N HIS A 83 -10.77 -11.41 3.13
CA HIS A 83 -11.91 -12.18 2.60
C HIS A 83 -12.36 -11.75 1.19
N ARG A 84 -11.83 -10.64 0.66
CA ARG A 84 -12.11 -10.16 -0.70
C ARG A 84 -10.87 -10.30 -1.55
N ALA A 85 -11.04 -10.86 -2.74
CA ALA A 85 -10.02 -10.84 -3.78
C ALA A 85 -9.97 -9.43 -4.37
N HIS A 86 -9.11 -8.57 -3.81
CA HIS A 86 -8.78 -7.25 -4.37
C HIS A 86 -7.32 -7.22 -4.80
N ALA A 87 -6.95 -6.22 -5.60
CA ALA A 87 -5.58 -6.12 -6.12
C ALA A 87 -4.55 -5.96 -5.00
N SER A 88 -4.80 -5.12 -3.99
CA SER A 88 -3.88 -4.91 -2.86
C SER A 88 -3.83 -6.05 -1.84
N THR A 89 -4.82 -6.94 -1.81
CA THR A 89 -4.93 -8.03 -0.81
C THR A 89 -4.61 -9.42 -1.37
N GLU A 90 -4.90 -9.65 -2.65
CA GLU A 90 -4.75 -10.95 -3.32
C GLU A 90 -3.88 -10.84 -4.57
N GLY A 91 -4.19 -9.87 -5.44
CA GLY A 91 -3.52 -9.74 -6.75
C GLY A 91 -2.02 -9.51 -6.64
N VAL A 92 -1.60 -8.62 -5.74
CA VAL A 92 -0.19 -8.23 -5.56
C VAL A 92 0.70 -9.42 -5.13
N ALA A 93 0.14 -10.37 -4.37
CA ALA A 93 0.85 -11.55 -3.87
C ALA A 93 1.22 -12.56 -4.97
N LYS A 94 0.63 -12.42 -6.16
CA LYS A 94 1.00 -13.20 -7.36
C LYS A 94 2.33 -12.73 -7.95
N TYR A 95 2.65 -11.45 -7.79
CA TYR A 95 3.83 -10.82 -8.39
C TYR A 95 4.98 -10.65 -7.39
N LEU A 96 4.67 -10.49 -6.10
CA LEU A 96 5.68 -10.34 -5.05
C LEU A 96 5.99 -11.67 -4.35
N LYS A 97 7.28 -12.01 -4.28
CA LYS A 97 7.80 -13.17 -3.55
C LYS A 97 9.03 -12.72 -2.73
N PRO A 98 9.01 -12.84 -1.39
CA PRO A 98 8.01 -13.50 -0.55
C PRO A 98 6.67 -12.75 -0.44
N SER A 99 5.62 -13.49 -0.06
CA SER A 99 4.33 -12.97 0.38
C SER A 99 4.01 -13.59 1.73
N VAL A 100 3.90 -12.79 2.79
CA VAL A 100 3.78 -13.26 4.17
C VAL A 100 2.63 -12.58 4.92
N ALA A 101 2.17 -13.20 6.01
CA ALA A 101 1.22 -12.60 6.92
C ALA A 101 1.94 -11.69 7.93
N GLY A 102 1.36 -10.52 8.21
CA GLY A 102 1.78 -9.68 9.32
C GLY A 102 1.28 -10.21 10.68
N PHE A 103 1.68 -9.55 11.77
CA PHE A 103 1.37 -10.00 13.13
C PHE A 103 -0.12 -9.88 13.48
N LEU A 104 -0.84 -8.90 12.94
CA LEU A 104 -2.29 -8.77 13.15
C LEU A 104 -3.04 -9.84 12.36
N MET A 105 -2.56 -10.21 11.18
CA MET A 105 -3.12 -11.31 10.39
C MET A 105 -2.92 -12.68 11.06
N GLN A 106 -1.82 -12.86 11.80
CA GLN A 106 -1.50 -14.11 12.48
C GLN A 106 -2.36 -14.38 13.72
N LYS A 107 -2.89 -13.33 14.36
CA LYS A 107 -3.66 -13.43 15.61
C LYS A 107 -5.11 -13.82 15.37
#